data_AF-A0A1I4CEE7-F1
#
_entry.id   AF-A0A1I4CEE7-F1
#
_cell.length_a   1.000
_cell.length_b   1.000
_cell.length_c   1.000
_cell.angle_alpha   90.00
_cell.angle_beta   90.00
_cell.angle_gamma   90.00
#
_symmetry.space_group_name_H-M   'P 1'
#
loop_
_entity.id
_entity.type
_entity.pdbx_description
1 polymer ?
#
loop_
_entity_poly.entity_id
_entity_poly.type
_entity_poly.pdbx_seq_one_letter_code
_entity_poly.pdbx_strand_id
1 'polypeptide(L)'
;MSTAILTYKRTDRFVKNTYAVKDKDGNPVMEGGKPAMAVAHGLVGELWVHGLMFETIERMDGYMHMKGNRTYPASAIYWHEKYKSFVINPGLEEQETKKGNILMHPGSKPSHVQGCIAVGFFNANGKLEDSKYCFDVLRDQAGGASVPKATPVTLTLVVEGHMPALSACTPWVYTA
;
A
#
# COMPACT_ATOMS: atom_id res chain seq x y z
N MET A 1 24.00 1.25 13.76
CA MET A 1 23.13 0.18 13.24
C MET A 1 22.79 0.53 11.80
N SER A 2 22.85 -0.43 10.88
CA SER A 2 22.41 -0.21 9.50
C SER A 2 20.88 -0.20 9.47
N THR A 3 20.30 0.88 8.95
CA THR A 3 18.86 1.00 8.74
C THR A 3 18.48 0.13 7.54
N ALA A 4 17.51 -0.79 7.69
CA ALA A 4 17.04 -1.61 6.58
C ALA A 4 16.55 -0.73 5.42
N ILE A 5 16.83 -1.16 4.19
CA ILE A 5 16.37 -0.48 2.97
C ILE A 5 15.24 -1.31 2.36
N LEU A 6 14.08 -0.68 2.22
CA LEU A 6 12.95 -1.20 1.48
C LEU A 6 12.87 -0.46 0.15
N THR A 7 12.76 -1.19 -0.96
CA THR A 7 12.59 -0.60 -2.29
C THR A 7 11.20 -0.90 -2.81
N TYR A 8 10.37 0.14 -2.96
CA TYR A 8 9.08 0.07 -3.62
C TYR A 8 9.23 0.45 -5.09
N LYS A 9 9.05 -0.52 -5.98
CA LYS A 9 9.12 -0.36 -7.42
C LYS A 9 7.71 -0.35 -8.02
N ARG A 10 7.39 0.74 -8.72
CA ARG A 10 6.17 0.84 -9.55
C ARG A 10 6.36 0.08 -10.86
N THR A 11 5.33 -0.66 -11.27
CA THR A 11 5.28 -1.31 -12.59
C THR A 11 4.38 -0.54 -13.55
N ASP A 12 4.05 -1.15 -14.68
CA ASP A 12 3.09 -0.70 -15.69
C ASP A 12 1.84 -1.61 -15.73
N ARG A 13 1.58 -2.38 -14.67
CA ARG A 13 0.40 -3.24 -14.56
C ARG A 13 -0.61 -2.68 -13.58
N PHE A 14 -1.90 -2.94 -13.81
CA PHE A 14 -2.97 -2.54 -12.87
C PHE A 14 -3.98 -3.64 -12.60
N VAL A 15 -4.51 -3.66 -11.38
CA VAL A 15 -5.72 -4.42 -11.03
C VAL A 15 -6.92 -3.48 -10.93
N LYS A 16 -8.11 -4.02 -11.24
CA LYS A 16 -9.38 -3.29 -11.17
C LYS A 16 -10.30 -3.95 -10.15
N ASN A 17 -10.98 -3.16 -9.34
CA ASN A 17 -12.13 -3.65 -8.59
C ASN A 17 -13.35 -2.74 -8.75
N THR A 18 -14.50 -3.34 -8.99
CA THR A 18 -15.81 -2.68 -8.92
C THR A 18 -16.35 -2.84 -7.50
N TYR A 19 -16.95 -1.80 -6.93
CA TYR A 19 -17.45 -1.80 -5.54
C TYR A 19 -18.68 -0.92 -5.39
N ALA A 20 -19.54 -1.26 -4.43
CA ALA A 20 -20.65 -0.39 -4.06
C ALA A 20 -20.13 0.83 -3.32
N VAL A 21 -20.52 2.02 -3.77
CA VAL A 21 -20.22 3.29 -3.11
C VAL A 21 -20.91 3.30 -1.74
N LYS A 22 -20.20 3.78 -0.73
CA LYS A 22 -20.73 3.88 0.63
C LYS A 22 -20.81 5.34 1.05
N ASP A 23 -21.83 5.66 1.84
CA ASP A 23 -21.93 6.93 2.53
C ASP A 23 -20.94 7.01 3.70
N LYS A 24 -20.95 8.14 4.42
CA LYS A 24 -20.10 8.40 5.58
C LYS A 24 -20.31 7.41 6.74
N ASP A 25 -21.48 6.77 6.80
CA ASP A 25 -21.88 5.83 7.85
C ASP A 25 -21.60 4.37 7.43
N GLY A 26 -21.10 4.16 6.21
CA GLY A 26 -20.72 2.86 5.67
C GLY A 26 -21.84 2.09 4.97
N ASN A 27 -23.02 2.71 4.79
CA ASN A 27 -24.15 2.12 4.09
C ASN A 27 -24.01 2.30 2.57
N PRO A 28 -24.51 1.36 1.75
CA PRO A 28 -24.50 1.52 0.30
C PRO A 28 -25.32 2.75 -0.13
N VAL A 29 -24.73 3.60 -0.97
CA VAL A 29 -25.46 4.67 -1.67
C VAL A 29 -26.37 4.01 -2.70
N MET A 30 -27.64 4.38 -2.74
CA MET A 30 -28.64 3.80 -3.64
C MET A 30 -29.00 4.76 -4.77
N GLU A 31 -28.97 4.29 -6.01
CA GLU A 31 -29.39 5.02 -7.22
C GLU A 31 -30.39 4.16 -7.99
N GLY A 32 -31.61 4.67 -8.21
CA GLY A 32 -32.66 3.92 -8.92
C GLY A 32 -33.02 2.57 -8.29
N GLY A 33 -32.93 2.46 -6.95
CA GLY A 33 -33.23 1.22 -6.22
C GLY A 33 -32.13 0.16 -6.23
N LYS A 34 -30.94 0.47 -6.77
CA LYS A 34 -29.77 -0.42 -6.76
C LYS A 34 -28.56 0.29 -6.12
N PRO A 35 -27.59 -0.44 -5.55
CA PRO A 35 -26.36 0.18 -5.07
C PRO A 35 -25.62 0.90 -6.20
N ALA A 36 -25.25 2.15 -5.97
CA ALA A 36 -24.37 2.90 -6.84
C ALA A 36 -23.00 2.19 -6.88
N MET A 37 -22.49 1.93 -8.08
CA MET A 37 -21.25 1.20 -8.28
C MET A 37 -20.15 2.15 -8.76
N ALA A 38 -18.95 2.00 -8.19
CA ALA A 38 -17.75 2.69 -8.62
C ALA A 38 -16.67 1.68 -9.03
N VAL A 39 -15.71 2.17 -9.81
CA VAL A 39 -14.53 1.41 -10.23
C VAL A 39 -13.30 2.01 -9.59
N ALA A 40 -12.40 1.13 -9.17
CA ALA A 40 -11.11 1.50 -8.62
C ALA A 40 -9.98 0.76 -9.35
N HIS A 41 -8.95 1.51 -9.72
CA HIS A 41 -7.72 1.00 -10.33
C HIS A 41 -6.57 1.14 -9.34
N GLY A 42 -5.83 0.05 -9.18
CA GLY A 42 -4.63 0.03 -8.38
C GLY A 42 -3.45 -0.42 -9.22
N LEU A 43 -2.39 0.37 -9.20
CA LEU A 43 -1.12 0.03 -9.78
C LEU A 43 -0.55 -1.17 -9.03
N VAL A 44 -0.14 -2.18 -9.78
CA VAL A 44 0.65 -3.29 -9.27
C VAL A 44 2.08 -2.82 -9.09
N GLY A 45 2.65 -3.06 -7.92
CA GLY A 45 4.05 -2.80 -7.66
C GLY A 45 4.71 -3.93 -6.91
N GLU A 46 5.97 -3.71 -6.57
CA GLU A 46 6.80 -4.67 -5.86
C GLU A 46 7.49 -3.96 -4.70
N LEU A 47 7.44 -4.53 -3.50
CA LEU A 47 8.19 -4.07 -2.34
C LEU A 47 9.27 -5.08 -2.02
N TRP A 48 10.52 -4.64 -2.04
CA TRP A 48 11.69 -5.48 -1.85
C TRP A 48 12.41 -5.17 -0.54
N VAL A 49 12.83 -6.20 0.19
CA VAL A 49 13.74 -6.09 1.35
C VAL A 49 14.60 -7.34 1.46
N HIS A 50 15.92 -7.17 1.56
CA HIS A 50 16.88 -8.29 1.72
C HIS A 50 16.67 -9.48 0.76
N GLY A 51 16.24 -9.22 -0.48
CA GLY A 51 15.97 -10.26 -1.49
C GLY A 51 14.57 -10.87 -1.44
N LEU A 52 13.74 -10.53 -0.45
CA LEU A 52 12.32 -10.86 -0.43
C LEU A 52 11.52 -9.85 -1.24
N MET A 53 10.58 -10.33 -2.04
CA MET A 53 9.66 -9.52 -2.83
C MET A 53 8.23 -9.73 -2.35
N PHE A 54 7.51 -8.64 -2.17
CA PHE A 54 6.08 -8.62 -1.89
C PHE A 54 5.37 -7.85 -3.00
N GLU A 55 4.15 -8.23 -3.32
CA GLU A 55 3.35 -7.53 -4.31
C GLU A 55 2.57 -6.39 -3.63
N THR A 56 2.29 -5.34 -4.40
CA THR A 56 1.60 -4.17 -3.86
C THR A 56 0.45 -3.69 -4.74
N ILE A 57 -0.47 -2.96 -4.10
CA ILE A 57 -1.52 -2.18 -4.77
C ILE A 57 -1.39 -0.73 -4.30
N GLU A 58 -1.02 0.18 -5.20
CA GLU A 58 -1.13 1.63 -4.99
C GLU A 58 -2.32 2.17 -5.78
N ARG A 59 -3.25 2.87 -5.13
CA ARG A 59 -4.41 3.44 -5.83
C ARG A 59 -3.98 4.43 -6.91
N MET A 60 -4.63 4.44 -8.08
CA MET A 60 -4.31 5.36 -9.19
C MET A 60 -5.28 6.53 -9.36
N ASP A 61 -6.55 6.39 -8.95
CA ASP A 61 -7.64 7.27 -9.40
C ASP A 61 -7.68 8.65 -8.71
N GLY A 62 -6.75 9.54 -9.03
CA GLY A 62 -6.76 10.95 -8.59
C GLY A 62 -6.34 11.18 -7.14
N TYR A 63 -5.64 10.22 -6.55
CA TYR A 63 -5.10 10.33 -5.20
C TYR A 63 -3.67 10.87 -5.20
N MET A 64 -3.19 11.29 -4.02
CA MET A 64 -1.77 11.64 -3.87
C MET A 64 -0.89 10.38 -3.90
N HIS A 65 0.28 10.51 -4.52
CA HIS A 65 1.27 9.45 -4.69
C HIS A 65 2.62 9.87 -4.13
N MET A 66 3.41 8.88 -3.69
CA MET A 66 4.77 9.16 -3.26
C MET A 66 5.54 9.64 -4.48
N LYS A 67 6.44 10.60 -4.29
CA LYS A 67 7.29 11.05 -5.39
C LYS A 67 8.13 9.87 -5.84
N GLY A 68 8.03 9.55 -7.13
CA GLY A 68 8.90 8.54 -7.76
C GLY A 68 10.35 9.00 -7.78
N ASN A 69 11.26 8.03 -7.82
CA ASN A 69 12.71 8.23 -7.82
C ASN A 69 13.17 9.06 -6.62
N ARG A 70 12.60 8.78 -5.44
CA ARG A 70 12.88 9.48 -4.19
C ARG A 70 13.17 8.50 -3.06
N THR A 71 14.14 8.87 -2.23
CA THR A 71 14.46 8.19 -0.98
C THR A 71 13.83 8.93 0.21
N TYR A 72 13.27 8.15 1.11
CA TYR A 72 12.60 8.55 2.34
C TYR A 72 13.37 7.93 3.53
N PRO A 73 14.46 8.58 4.00
CA PRO A 73 15.41 7.98 4.95
C PRO A 73 14.89 7.89 6.40
N ALA A 74 13.86 8.65 6.73
CA ALA A 74 13.23 8.68 8.06
C ALA A 74 11.85 8.00 8.04
N SER A 75 11.75 6.89 7.30
CA SER A 75 10.54 6.07 7.30
C SER A 75 10.49 5.20 8.55
N ALA A 76 9.31 4.73 8.93
CA ALA A 76 9.19 3.77 10.02
C ALA A 76 8.07 2.77 9.82
N ILE A 77 8.30 1.57 10.36
CA ILE A 77 7.29 0.54 10.53
C ILE A 77 6.85 0.48 12.00
N TYR A 78 5.55 0.60 12.24
CA TYR A 78 4.97 0.67 13.59
C TYR A 78 3.56 0.10 13.64
N TRP A 79 3.11 -0.30 14.84
CA TRP A 79 1.80 -0.86 15.05
C TRP A 79 0.71 0.22 14.94
N HIS A 80 -0.34 -0.04 14.16
CA HIS A 80 -1.43 0.90 13.94
C HIS A 80 -2.77 0.33 14.42
N GLU A 81 -3.37 0.96 15.42
CA GLU A 81 -4.56 0.45 16.12
C GLU A 81 -5.77 0.23 15.21
N LYS A 82 -6.02 1.15 14.26
CA LYS A 82 -7.12 1.00 13.28
C LYS A 82 -7.03 -0.28 12.46
N TYR A 83 -5.82 -0.66 12.03
CA TYR A 83 -5.61 -1.80 11.14
C TYR A 83 -5.34 -3.10 11.90
N LYS A 84 -5.03 -3.00 13.21
CA LYS A 84 -4.57 -4.12 14.05
C LYS A 84 -3.45 -4.89 13.32
N SER A 85 -2.44 -4.15 12.87
CA SER A 85 -1.29 -4.60 12.08
C SER A 85 -0.19 -3.56 12.12
N PHE A 86 1.03 -3.91 11.70
CA PHE A 86 2.04 -2.91 11.35
C PHE A 86 1.69 -2.17 10.06
N VAL A 87 2.19 -0.95 9.94
CA VAL A 87 2.13 -0.08 8.75
C VAL A 87 3.48 0.59 8.54
N ILE A 88 3.78 1.01 7.31
CA ILE A 88 4.97 1.82 6.99
C ILE A 88 4.54 3.26 6.69
N ASN A 89 5.19 4.21 7.32
CA ASN A 89 5.05 5.64 7.03
C ASN A 89 6.38 6.17 6.45
N PRO A 90 6.38 6.79 5.25
CA PRO A 90 7.58 7.30 4.58
C PRO A 90 8.14 8.62 5.17
N GLY A 91 7.61 9.12 6.28
CA GLY A 91 8.15 10.30 6.96
C GLY A 91 7.44 10.57 8.27
N LEU A 92 8.13 10.29 9.39
CA LEU A 92 7.57 10.39 10.74
C LEU A 92 7.31 11.83 11.24
N GLU A 93 7.91 12.86 10.64
CA GLU A 93 7.87 14.22 11.22
C GLU A 93 7.13 15.23 10.32
N GLU A 94 6.20 15.97 10.95
CA GLU A 94 5.34 17.05 10.44
C GLU A 94 4.31 16.76 9.32
N GLN A 95 4.39 15.65 8.58
CA GLN A 95 3.51 15.45 7.42
C GLN A 95 2.14 14.82 7.73
N GLU A 96 1.97 14.15 8.87
CA GLU A 96 0.65 13.60 9.28
C GLU A 96 -0.40 14.70 9.47
N THR A 97 0.00 15.91 9.89
CA THR A 97 -0.93 17.02 10.18
C THR A 97 -1.18 17.96 9.00
N LYS A 98 -0.32 17.99 7.97
CA LYS A 98 -0.39 19.03 6.92
C LYS A 98 -0.36 18.54 5.47
N LYS A 99 0.12 17.33 5.14
CA LYS A 99 0.40 16.94 3.73
C LYS A 99 0.18 15.48 3.36
N GLY A 100 -0.87 14.83 3.88
CA GLY A 100 -1.36 13.55 3.36
C GLY A 100 -0.28 12.50 3.11
N ASN A 101 0.35 12.06 4.20
CA ASN A 101 1.29 10.97 4.18
C ASN A 101 0.64 9.70 3.63
N ILE A 102 1.31 9.12 2.64
CA ILE A 102 0.89 7.87 2.01
C ILE A 102 1.39 6.75 2.90
N LEU A 103 0.44 6.05 3.54
CA LEU A 103 0.77 4.90 4.37
C LEU A 103 0.82 3.65 3.50
N MET A 104 1.77 2.76 3.80
CA MET A 104 1.65 1.36 3.41
C MET A 104 0.95 0.61 4.54
N HIS A 105 -0.22 0.04 4.28
CA HIS A 105 -1.03 -0.63 5.31
C HIS A 105 -1.74 -1.87 4.74
N PRO A 106 -2.29 -2.75 5.59
CA PRO A 106 -2.99 -3.91 5.08
C PRO A 106 -4.19 -3.57 4.21
N GLY A 107 -4.32 -4.27 3.09
CA GLY A 107 -5.40 -4.10 2.12
C GLY A 107 -5.37 -5.22 1.09
N SER A 108 -6.49 -5.42 0.39
CA SER A 108 -6.64 -6.55 -0.54
C SER A 108 -7.12 -6.15 -1.93
N LYS A 109 -7.59 -4.91 -2.11
CA LYS A 109 -8.10 -4.41 -3.39
C LYS A 109 -7.94 -2.88 -3.48
N PRO A 110 -7.93 -2.30 -4.69
CA PRO A 110 -7.75 -0.86 -4.88
C PRO A 110 -8.71 0.03 -4.08
N SER A 111 -9.98 -0.35 -3.91
CA SER A 111 -10.93 0.45 -3.13
C SER A 111 -10.64 0.48 -1.62
N HIS A 112 -9.71 -0.33 -1.10
CA HIS A 112 -9.27 -0.29 0.30
C HIS A 112 -8.18 0.74 0.58
N VAL A 113 -7.54 1.26 -0.47
CA VAL A 113 -6.40 2.16 -0.38
C VAL A 113 -6.77 3.48 -1.05
N GLN A 114 -6.97 4.55 -0.28
CA GLN A 114 -7.37 5.87 -0.78
C GLN A 114 -6.15 6.80 -0.73
N GLY A 115 -5.23 6.67 -1.68
CA GLY A 115 -3.91 7.32 -1.60
C GLY A 115 -2.96 6.64 -0.62
N CYS A 116 -3.11 5.33 -0.47
CA CYS A 116 -2.24 4.46 0.32
C CYS A 116 -1.76 3.29 -0.55
N ILE A 117 -0.91 2.44 0.03
CA ILE A 117 -0.37 1.26 -0.63
C ILE A 117 -0.69 0.03 0.23
N ALA A 118 -1.24 -1.01 -0.39
CA ALA A 118 -1.35 -2.31 0.23
C ALA A 118 -0.19 -3.20 -0.18
N VAL A 119 0.22 -4.11 0.71
CA VAL A 119 1.30 -5.08 0.48
C VAL A 119 0.77 -6.48 0.77
N GLY A 120 1.08 -7.47 -0.06
CA GLY A 120 0.62 -8.85 0.11
C GLY A 120 1.09 -9.75 -1.04
N PHE A 121 0.32 -10.80 -1.31
CA PHE A 121 0.49 -11.65 -2.50
C PHE A 121 -0.81 -11.74 -3.30
N PHE A 122 -0.74 -11.56 -4.61
CA PHE A 122 -1.89 -11.63 -5.50
C PHE A 122 -2.36 -13.08 -5.65
N ASN A 123 -3.66 -13.29 -5.40
CA ASN A 123 -4.35 -14.49 -5.85
C ASN A 123 -4.81 -14.35 -7.31
N ALA A 124 -5.33 -15.44 -7.86
CA ALA A 124 -5.84 -15.50 -9.24
C ALA A 124 -6.93 -14.45 -9.58
N ASN A 125 -7.55 -13.82 -8.58
CA ASN A 125 -8.58 -12.79 -8.76
C ASN A 125 -8.01 -11.35 -8.68
N GLY A 126 -6.69 -11.17 -8.62
CA GLY A 126 -6.07 -9.86 -8.50
C GLY A 126 -6.31 -9.19 -7.14
N LYS A 127 -6.51 -9.99 -6.09
CA LYS A 127 -6.60 -9.51 -4.70
C LYS A 127 -5.33 -9.87 -3.95
N LEU A 128 -4.83 -8.95 -3.13
CA LEU A 128 -3.75 -9.27 -2.19
C LEU A 128 -4.28 -10.08 -1.01
N GLU A 129 -3.58 -11.17 -0.71
CA GLU A 129 -3.73 -12.05 0.44
C GLU A 129 -2.56 -11.85 1.40
N ASP A 130 -2.71 -12.38 2.62
CA ASP A 130 -1.67 -12.39 3.67
C ASP A 130 -1.07 -11.03 4.04
N SER A 131 -1.82 -9.95 3.77
CA SER A 131 -1.32 -8.60 3.87
C SER A 131 -0.79 -8.26 5.27
N LYS A 132 -1.50 -8.66 6.34
CA LYS A 132 -1.03 -8.46 7.73
C LYS A 132 0.26 -9.22 8.03
N TYR A 133 0.32 -10.49 7.61
CA TYR A 133 1.50 -11.32 7.79
C TYR A 133 2.72 -10.74 7.05
N CYS A 134 2.52 -10.19 5.85
CA CYS A 134 3.59 -9.51 5.12
C CYS A 134 4.16 -8.32 5.91
N PHE A 135 3.32 -7.57 6.62
CA PHE A 135 3.78 -6.48 7.49
C PHE A 135 4.53 -6.97 8.75
N ASP A 136 4.17 -8.14 9.28
CA ASP A 136 4.96 -8.78 10.34
C ASP A 136 6.36 -9.15 9.83
N VAL A 137 6.44 -9.79 8.65
CA VAL A 137 7.73 -10.14 8.01
C VAL A 137 8.55 -8.89 7.69
N LEU A 138 7.94 -7.85 7.11
CA LEU A 138 8.61 -6.59 6.81
C LEU A 138 9.18 -5.93 8.08
N ARG A 139 8.46 -6.01 9.21
CA ARG A 139 8.96 -5.51 10.49
C ARG A 139 10.19 -6.30 10.94
N ASP A 140 10.13 -7.62 10.86
CA ASP A 140 11.25 -8.48 11.26
C ASP A 140 12.48 -8.18 10.41
N GLN A 141 12.30 -8.04 9.09
CA GLN A 141 13.37 -7.64 8.17
C GLN A 141 13.89 -6.23 8.43
N ALA A 142 13.08 -5.33 8.97
CA ALA A 142 13.53 -4.01 9.40
C ALA A 142 14.33 -4.04 10.72
N GLY A 143 14.48 -5.20 11.36
CA GLY A 143 15.14 -5.36 12.67
C GLY A 143 14.19 -5.32 13.86
N GLY A 144 12.88 -5.43 13.64
CA GLY A 144 11.86 -5.36 14.68
C GLY A 144 11.56 -6.65 15.43
N ALA A 145 12.18 -7.78 15.04
CA ALA A 145 11.88 -9.10 15.61
C ALA A 145 12.19 -9.21 17.11
N SER A 146 13.26 -8.54 17.57
CA SER A 146 13.68 -8.51 18.97
C SER A 146 13.17 -7.28 19.74
N VAL A 147 12.35 -6.45 19.09
CA VAL A 147 11.92 -5.15 19.60
C VAL A 147 10.43 -5.21 19.96
N PRO A 148 10.01 -4.69 21.14
CA PRO A 148 8.60 -4.70 21.53
C PRO A 148 7.68 -4.16 20.44
N LYS A 149 6.51 -4.78 20.30
CA LYS A 149 5.48 -4.42 19.30
C LYS A 149 5.11 -2.93 19.29
N ALA A 150 5.12 -2.28 20.46
CA ALA A 150 4.79 -0.87 20.61
C ALA A 150 5.90 0.08 20.10
N THR A 151 7.11 -0.42 19.88
CA THR A 151 8.26 0.39 19.50
C THR A 151 8.35 0.49 17.97
N PRO A 152 8.30 1.71 17.40
CA PRO A 152 8.56 1.95 15.98
C PRO A 152 9.97 1.51 15.60
N VAL A 153 10.13 1.00 14.37
CA VAL A 153 11.43 0.64 13.81
C VAL A 153 11.67 1.51 12.58
N THR A 154 12.78 2.24 12.58
CA THR A 154 13.16 3.13 11.47
C THR A 154 13.72 2.31 10.31
N LEU A 155 13.34 2.70 9.09
CA LEU A 155 13.83 2.12 7.84
C LEU A 155 14.02 3.23 6.78
N THR A 156 14.76 2.91 5.72
CA THR A 156 14.83 3.75 4.52
C THR A 156 13.89 3.18 3.48
N LEU A 157 12.95 3.99 2.98
CA LEU A 157 12.11 3.60 1.85
C LEU A 157 12.60 4.30 0.57
N VAL A 158 12.91 3.51 -0.46
CA VAL A 158 13.24 4.00 -1.80
C VAL A 158 12.03 3.76 -2.69
N VAL A 159 11.57 4.79 -3.40
CA VAL A 159 10.48 4.67 -4.37
C VAL A 159 11.06 4.80 -5.77
N GLU A 160 10.92 3.75 -6.57
CA GLU A 160 11.37 3.69 -7.96
C GLU A 160 10.17 3.81 -8.91
N GLY A 161 10.33 4.67 -9.92
CA GLY A 161 9.28 4.93 -10.91
C GLY A 161 8.25 5.97 -10.47
N HIS A 162 7.78 6.74 -11.44
CA HIS A 162 6.66 7.66 -11.26
C HIS A 162 5.33 6.90 -11.37
N MET A 163 4.26 7.44 -10.79
CA MET A 163 2.92 6.91 -11.03
C MET A 163 2.60 7.08 -12.53
N PRO A 164 2.42 5.99 -13.30
CA PRO A 164 2.04 6.09 -14.70
C PRO A 164 0.59 6.51 -14.85
N ALA A 165 0.23 7.06 -16.02
CA ALA A 165 -1.16 7.21 -16.40
C ALA A 165 -1.80 5.81 -16.56
N LEU A 166 -3.07 5.65 -16.17
CA LEU A 166 -3.79 4.39 -16.34
C LEU A 166 -3.80 3.92 -17.80
N SER A 167 -3.90 4.83 -18.76
CA SER A 167 -3.87 4.54 -20.20
C SER A 167 -2.53 3.99 -20.70
N ALA A 168 -1.45 4.17 -19.94
CA ALA A 168 -0.13 3.62 -20.23
C ALA A 168 0.10 2.26 -19.54
N CYS A 169 -0.87 1.76 -18.77
CA CYS A 169 -0.77 0.50 -18.04
C CYS A 169 -1.52 -0.64 -18.73
N THR A 170 -1.06 -1.87 -18.48
CA THR A 170 -1.73 -3.09 -18.92
C THR A 170 -2.49 -3.76 -17.76
N PRO A 171 -3.64 -4.41 -18.00
CA PRO A 171 -4.31 -5.19 -16.97
C PRO A 171 -3.38 -6.28 -16.44
N TRP A 172 -3.26 -6.39 -15.12
CA TRP A 172 -2.57 -7.49 -14.48
C TRP A 172 -3.30 -8.80 -14.75
N VAL A 173 -2.52 -9.82 -15.06
CA VAL A 173 -2.97 -11.19 -15.27
C VAL A 173 -2.14 -12.11 -14.38
N TYR A 174 -2.81 -13.06 -13.74
CA TYR A 174 -2.12 -14.06 -12.92
C TYR A 174 -1.25 -14.94 -13.81
N THR A 175 0.02 -15.04 -13.47
CA THR A 175 0.98 -15.95 -14.10
C THR A 175 1.40 -16.95 -13.05
N ALA A 176 0.97 -18.21 -13.21
CA ALA A 176 1.31 -19.33 -12.34
C ALA A 176 2.77 -19.78 -12.51
#